data_AF-A0A956RL90-F1
#
_entry.id   AF-A0A956RL90-F1
#
_cell.length_a   1.000
_cell.length_b   1.000
_cell.length_c   1.000
_cell.angle_alpha   90.00
_cell.angle_beta   90.00
_cell.angle_gamma   90.00
#
_symmetry.space_group_name_H-M   'P 1'
#
loop_
_entity.id
_entity.type
_entity.pdbx_description
1 polymer ?
#
loop_
_entity_poly.entity_id
_entity_poly.type
_entity_poly.pdbx_seq_one_letter_code
_entity_poly.pdbx_strand_id
1 'polypeptide(L)' 'MKQIYVALDRAGADLACAELRGLGFDAVVVGDLAAIPSAPYPSVWVPDDEADAAALAWSDLHE' A
#
# COMPACT_ATOMS: atom_id res chain seq x y z
N MET A 1 -4.72 -7.91 7.65
CA MET A 1 -4.12 -7.03 6.62
C MET A 1 -4.32 -5.61 7.12
N LYS A 2 -3.27 -4.80 7.06
CA LYS A 2 -3.23 -3.43 7.56
C LYS A 2 -2.81 -2.49 6.43
N GLN A 3 -3.43 -1.31 6.40
CA GLN A 3 -3.14 -0.27 5.41
C GLN A 3 -1.81 0.40 5.74
N ILE A 4 -0.92 0.47 4.75
CA ILE A 4 0.39 1.11 4.87
C ILE A 4 0.40 2.47 4.18
N TYR A 5 -0.24 2.58 3.01
CA TYR A 5 -0.20 3.79 2.19
C TYR A 5 -1.55 4.04 1.49
N VAL A 6 -1.89 5.32 1.31
CA VAL A 6 -3.02 5.78 0.49
C VAL A 6 -2.46 6.62 -0.64
N ALA A 7 -2.71 6.21 -1.88
CA ALA A 7 -2.26 6.91 -3.07
C ALA A 7 -3.38 7.79 -3.64
N LEU A 8 -3.02 8.90 -4.29
CA LEU A 8 -3.99 9.77 -4.97
C LEU A 8 -4.63 9.11 -6.19
N ASP A 9 -3.90 8.19 -6.83
CA ASP A 9 -4.31 7.50 -8.03
C ASP A 9 -3.73 6.08 -8.09
N ARG A 10 -4.21 5.29 -9.05
CA ARG A 10 -3.87 3.88 -9.17
C ARG A 10 -2.40 3.65 -9.48
N ALA A 11 -1.79 4.48 -10.33
CA ALA A 11 -0.39 4.33 -10.68
C ALA A 11 0.52 4.59 -9.48
N GLY A 12 0.18 5.58 -8.65
CA GLY A 12 0.86 5.82 -7.37
C GLY A 12 0.75 4.62 -6.41
N ALA A 13 -0.42 3.98 -6.34
CA ALA A 13 -0.62 2.81 -5.49
C ALA A 13 0.17 1.59 -6.00
N ASP A 14 0.18 1.35 -7.31
CA ASP A 14 0.95 0.25 -7.92
C ASP A 14 2.47 0.46 -7.74
N LEU A 15 2.95 1.71 -7.84
CA LEU A 15 4.35 2.04 -7.56
C LEU A 15 4.71 1.75 -6.10
N ALA A 16 3.94 2.28 -5.15
CA ALA A 16 4.15 2.05 -3.72
C ALA A 16 4.10 0.55 -3.36
N CYS A 17 3.18 -0.19 -3.99
CA CYS A 17 3.08 -1.64 -3.81
C CYS A 17 4.31 -2.38 -4.38
N ALA A 18 4.86 -1.92 -5.51
CA ALA A 18 6.08 -2.49 -6.08
C ALA A 18 7.30 -2.21 -5.20
N GLU A 19 7.40 -1.03 -4.60
CA GLU A 19 8.46 -0.69 -3.64
C GLU A 19 8.41 -1.60 -2.41
N LEU A 20 7.25 -1.75 -1.78
CA LEU A 20 7.07 -2.65 -0.63
C LEU A 20 7.38 -4.11 -0.97
N ARG A 21 7.01 -4.57 -2.17
CA ARG A 21 7.39 -5.91 -2.65
C ARG A 21 8.89 -6.04 -2.91
N GLY A 22 9.54 -4.97 -3.39
CA GLY A 22 10.98 -4.91 -3.55
C GLY A 22 11.74 -5.02 -2.23
N LEU A 23 11.11 -4.59 -1.13
CA LEU A 23 11.59 -4.76 0.25
C LEU A 23 11.26 -6.13 0.86
N GLY A 24 10.53 -6.98 0.13
CA GLY A 24 10.21 -8.35 0.54
C GLY A 24 8.86 -8.53 1.26
N PHE A 25 8.03 -7.49 1.35
CA PHE A 25 6.70 -7.57 1.97
C PHE A 25 5.63 -8.07 0.99
N ASP A 26 4.63 -8.81 1.48
CA ASP A 26 3.50 -9.28 0.66
C ASP A 26 2.44 -8.18 0.48
N ALA A 27 2.83 -7.08 -0.18
CA ALA A 27 1.96 -5.93 -0.38
C ALA A 27 0.93 -6.17 -1.50
N VAL A 28 -0.28 -5.63 -1.33
CA VAL A 28 -1.35 -5.63 -2.33
C VAL A 28 -2.02 -4.27 -2.44
N VAL A 29 -2.42 -3.91 -3.66
CA VAL A 29 -3.22 -2.70 -3.90
C VAL A 29 -4.70 -3.01 -3.74
N VAL A 30 -5.36 -2.29 -2.84
CA VAL A 30 -6.81 -2.32 -2.60
C VAL A 30 -7.41 -0.98 -3.03
N GLY A 31 -8.41 -1.05 -3.89
CA GLY A 31 -9.05 0.14 -4.47
C GLY A 31 -9.18 -0.05 -5.96
N ASP A 32 -10.34 -0.55 -6.36
CA ASP A 32 -10.75 -0.60 -7.75
C ASP A 32 -11.64 0.62 -8.01
N LEU A 33 -11.16 1.52 -8.88
CA LEU A 33 -11.87 2.73 -9.31
C LEU A 33 -13.24 2.42 -9.95
N ALA A 34 -13.59 1.15 -10.22
CA ALA A 34 -14.85 0.78 -10.84
C ALA A 34 -15.98 0.34 -9.87
N ALA A 35 -15.72 0.00 -8.60
CA ALA A 35 -16.71 -0.76 -7.82
C ALA A 35 -17.12 -0.20 -6.44
N ILE A 36 -16.37 0.75 -5.84
CA ILE A 36 -16.65 1.16 -4.45
C ILE A 36 -16.66 2.69 -4.32
N PRO A 37 -17.83 3.34 -4.29
CA PRO A 37 -17.94 4.79 -4.14
C PRO A 37 -17.42 5.32 -2.78
N SER A 38 -17.16 4.43 -1.82
CA SER A 38 -16.70 4.76 -0.46
C SER A 38 -15.20 4.56 -0.21
N ALA A 39 -14.43 4.07 -1.19
CA ALA A 39 -12.97 4.04 -1.14
C ALA A 39 -12.43 5.09 -2.12
N PRO A 40 -12.33 6.38 -1.72
CA PRO A 40 -12.06 7.47 -2.66
C PRO A 40 -10.68 7.38 -3.31
N TYR A 41 -9.78 6.59 -2.74
CA TYR A 41 -8.38 6.52 -3.12
C TYR A 41 -7.85 5.08 -3.04
N PRO A 42 -7.09 4.62 -4.05
CA PRO A 42 -6.42 3.33 -3.98
C PRO A 42 -5.36 3.33 -2.87
N SER A 43 -5.16 2.18 -2.25
CA SER A 43 -4.32 2.05 -1.06
C SER A 43 -3.54 0.74 -1.08
N VAL A 44 -2.41 0.71 -0.38
CA VAL A 44 -1.55 -0.47 -0.28
C VAL A 44 -1.69 -1.09 1.10
N TRP A 45 -1.90 -2.39 1.12
CA TRP A 45 -2.13 -3.20 2.32
C TRP A 45 -1.11 -4.32 2.39
N VAL A 46 -0.74 -4.71 3.62
CA VAL A 46 0.23 -5.77 3.92
C VAL A 46 -0.38 -6.71 4.97
N PRO A 47 0.02 -8.01 5.04
CA PRO A 47 -0.35 -8.90 6.14
C PRO A 47 -0.10 -8.30 7.51
N ASP A 48 -0.93 -8.67 8.49
CA ASP A 48 -0.88 -8.08 9.83
C ASP A 48 0.47 -8.31 10.53
N ASP A 49 1.02 -9.52 10.35
CA ASP A 49 2.31 -9.96 10.92
C ASP A 49 3.51 -9.16 10.37
N GLU A 50 3.39 -8.59 9.17
CA GLU A 50 4.43 -7.81 8.50
C GLU A 50 4.21 -6.29 8.61
N ALA A 51 3.04 -5.86 9.09
CA ALA A 51 2.57 -4.50 8.88
C ALA A 51 3.38 -3.44 9.63
N ASP A 52 3.83 -3.72 10.85
CA ASP A 52 4.65 -2.77 11.61
C ASP A 52 6.06 -2.64 11.01
N ALA A 53 6.63 -3.73 10.49
CA ALA A 53 7.90 -3.70 9.76
C ALA A 53 7.76 -2.96 8.42
N ALA A 54 6.67 -3.20 7.69
CA ALA A 54 6.39 -2.52 6.44
C ALA A 54 6.14 -1.02 6.65
N ALA A 55 5.44 -0.62 7.71
CA ALA A 55 5.21 0.79 8.04
C ALA A 55 6.52 1.53 8.39
N LEU A 56 7.41 0.85 9.13
CA LEU A 56 8.73 1.40 9.45
C LEU A 56 9.59 1.56 8.19
N ALA A 57 9.69 0.51 7.36
CA ALA A 57 10.46 0.54 6.13
C ALA A 57 9.91 1.56 5.12
N TRP A 58 8.59 1.72 5.05
CA TRP A 58 7.94 2.75 4.24
C TRP A 58 8.25 4.16 4.72
N SER A 59 8.34 4.37 6.04
CA SER A 59 8.70 5.68 6.59
C SER A 59 10.15 6.02 6.25
N ASP A 60 11.10 5.11 6.51
CA ASP A 60 12.53 5.29 6.23
C ASP A 60 12.83 5.60 4.75
N LEU A 61 12.07 5.01 3.83
CA LEU A 61 12.24 5.21 2.39
C LEU A 61 11.79 6.62 1.91
N HIS A 62 10.86 7.25 2.61
CA HIS A 62 10.18 8.50 2.19
C HIS A 62 10.42 9.68 3.15
N GLU A 63 11.38 9.56 4.07
CA GLU A 63 11.90 10.64 4.93
C GLU A 63 12.85 11.61 4.21
#